data_AF-A0A252CXL6-F1
#
_entry.id   AF-A0A252CXL6-F1
#
_cell.length_a   1.000
_cell.length_b   1.000
_cell.length_c   1.000
_cell.angle_alpha   90.00
_cell.angle_beta   90.00
_cell.angle_gamma   90.00
#
_symmetry.space_group_name_H-M   'P 1'
#
loop_
_entity.id
_entity.type
_entity.pdbx_description
1 polymer ?
#
loop_
_entity_poly.entity_id
_entity_poly.type
_entity_poly.pdbx_seq_one_letter_code
_entity_poly.pdbx_strand_id
1 'polypeptide(L)'
;MDEVVKKVAALGLPGVILVITMAATGFTGAAAITAALAFLGGPAGMLGGIAVLGLTGLITDALAKVSLEDLLTGVYCQRRQTEPHGKLLDEIDSLSLFDGDMKDRLKTTVTDGCGCATVVSDNTTDDARDAIAILENVPGITRAHHRDFKSSNPIMRLRDGSVVRTWKNQLGVDHVFISDRNDRMIYGGFVGWIHSEALNQALIRIRRDFT
;
A
#
# COMPACT_ATOMS: atom_id res chain seq x y z
N MET A 1 1.30 -9.31 14.07
CA MET A 1 2.12 -9.49 12.86
C MET A 1 1.89 -10.90 12.38
N ASP A 2 1.46 -11.06 11.12
CA ASP A 2 1.19 -12.38 10.55
C ASP A 2 2.42 -13.28 10.61
N GLU A 3 2.23 -14.52 11.06
CA GLU A 3 3.28 -15.53 11.15
C GLU A 3 3.96 -15.75 9.79
N VAL A 4 3.21 -15.60 8.70
CA VAL A 4 3.69 -15.67 7.32
C VAL A 4 4.69 -14.55 7.03
N VAL A 5 4.37 -13.31 7.42
CA VAL A 5 5.24 -12.14 7.21
C VAL A 5 6.57 -12.33 7.93
N LYS A 6 6.54 -12.83 9.17
CA LYS A 6 7.75 -13.08 9.95
C LYS A 6 8.65 -14.14 9.32
N LYS A 7 8.06 -15.24 8.82
CA LYS A 7 8.81 -16.33 8.18
C LYS A 7 9.37 -15.95 6.82
N VAL A 8 8.62 -15.19 6.02
CA VAL A 8 9.10 -14.69 4.72
C VAL A 8 10.19 -13.63 4.92
N ALA A 9 10.05 -12.75 5.90
CA ALA A 9 11.08 -11.78 6.25
C ALA A 9 12.39 -12.43 6.71
N ALA A 10 12.30 -13.54 7.45
CA ALA A 10 13.48 -14.30 7.88
C ALA A 10 14.29 -14.91 6.72
N LEU A 11 13.67 -15.09 5.53
CA LEU A 11 14.36 -15.54 4.32
C LEU A 11 15.06 -14.41 3.57
N GLY A 12 14.77 -13.15 3.87
CA GLY A 12 15.35 -12.00 3.17
C GLY A 12 14.85 -11.83 1.73
N LEU A 13 15.73 -11.32 0.86
CA LEU A 13 15.46 -11.13 -0.59
C LEU A 13 14.94 -12.41 -1.29
N PRO A 14 15.49 -13.62 -1.01
CA PRO A 14 14.92 -14.88 -1.48
C PRO A 14 13.41 -15.06 -1.22
N GLY A 15 12.96 -14.69 -0.02
CA GLY A 15 11.55 -14.80 0.37
C GLY A 15 10.66 -13.80 -0.39
N VAL A 16 11.17 -12.59 -0.61
CA VAL A 16 10.47 -11.56 -1.40
C VAL A 16 10.29 -12.00 -2.84
N ILE A 17 11.34 -12.52 -3.49
CA ILE A 17 11.28 -13.03 -4.88
C ILE A 17 10.26 -14.17 -4.98
N LEU A 18 10.21 -15.06 -3.98
CA LEU A 18 9.25 -16.16 -3.94
C LEU A 18 7.80 -15.66 -3.92
N VAL A 19 7.47 -14.68 -3.07
CA VAL A 19 6.12 -14.10 -3.01
C VAL A 19 5.74 -13.45 -4.34
N ILE A 20 6.65 -12.68 -4.94
CA ILE A 20 6.42 -11.98 -6.21
C ILE A 20 6.17 -12.98 -7.34
N THR A 21 7.03 -13.99 -7.45
CA THR A 21 6.91 -15.01 -8.49
C THR A 21 5.62 -15.80 -8.35
N MET A 22 5.18 -16.12 -7.13
CA MET A 22 3.87 -16.75 -6.89
C MET A 22 2.71 -15.86 -7.30
N ALA A 23 2.75 -14.58 -6.96
CA ALA A 23 1.70 -13.64 -7.30
C ALA A 23 1.63 -13.35 -8.81
N ALA A 24 2.79 -13.25 -9.48
CA ALA A 24 2.87 -12.99 -10.91
C ALA A 24 2.49 -14.22 -11.75
N THR A 25 2.84 -15.43 -11.31
CA THR A 25 2.57 -16.66 -12.06
C THR A 25 1.16 -17.20 -11.80
N GLY A 26 0.51 -16.84 -10.70
CA GLY A 26 -0.83 -17.37 -10.33
C GLY A 26 -0.86 -18.89 -10.16
N PHE A 27 0.30 -19.55 -10.15
CA PHE A 27 0.44 -21.01 -10.17
C PHE A 27 0.76 -21.54 -8.77
N THR A 28 -0.21 -22.24 -8.18
CA THR A 28 -0.01 -23.16 -7.08
C THR A 28 0.67 -24.43 -7.61
N GLY A 29 2.00 -24.52 -7.60
CA GLY A 29 2.66 -25.74 -8.06
C GLY A 29 4.18 -25.76 -8.12
N ALA A 30 4.70 -26.97 -8.41
CA ALA A 30 6.12 -27.31 -8.41
C ALA A 30 6.98 -26.43 -9.33
N ALA A 31 6.45 -25.85 -10.41
CA ALA A 31 7.22 -25.05 -11.36
C ALA A 31 7.72 -23.71 -10.78
N ALA A 32 6.90 -23.01 -9.99
CA ALA A 32 7.30 -21.76 -9.32
C ALA A 32 8.36 -22.01 -8.24
N ILE A 33 8.21 -23.13 -7.53
CA ILE A 33 9.18 -23.65 -6.55
C ILE A 33 10.50 -23.95 -7.25
N THR A 34 10.47 -24.61 -8.41
CA THR A 34 11.68 -24.97 -9.19
C THR A 34 12.40 -23.73 -9.72
N ALA A 35 11.68 -22.71 -10.20
CA ALA A 35 12.28 -21.46 -10.67
C ALA A 35 12.91 -20.64 -9.53
N ALA A 36 12.23 -20.53 -8.38
CA ALA A 36 12.77 -19.86 -7.20
C ALA A 36 13.99 -20.62 -6.62
N LEU A 37 13.95 -21.95 -6.60
CA LEU A 37 15.08 -22.81 -6.20
C LEU A 37 16.26 -22.75 -7.16
N ALA A 38 15.99 -22.68 -8.46
CA ALA A 38 17.04 -22.55 -9.49
C ALA A 38 17.75 -21.20 -9.40
N PHE A 39 17.02 -20.13 -9.09
CA PHE A 39 17.61 -18.81 -8.80
C PHE A 39 18.42 -18.79 -7.49
N LEU A 40 18.06 -19.63 -6.52
CA LEU A 40 18.76 -19.81 -5.23
C LEU A 40 19.82 -20.94 -5.26
N GLY A 41 20.15 -21.43 -6.46
CA GLY A 41 20.88 -22.66 -6.71
C GLY A 41 22.32 -22.69 -6.19
N GLY A 42 22.47 -23.15 -4.94
CA GLY A 42 23.69 -23.77 -4.42
C GLY A 42 23.40 -25.17 -3.86
N PRO A 43 24.41 -25.92 -3.35
CA PRO A 43 24.28 -27.29 -2.83
C PRO A 43 23.25 -27.50 -1.71
N ALA A 44 22.67 -26.43 -1.16
CA ALA A 44 21.61 -26.42 -0.17
C ALA A 44 20.18 -26.60 -0.73
N GLY A 45 20.02 -26.77 -2.06
CA GLY A 45 18.71 -26.78 -2.75
C GLY A 45 17.68 -27.78 -2.21
N MET A 46 18.10 -28.92 -1.66
CA MET A 46 17.16 -29.89 -1.09
C MET A 46 16.54 -29.42 0.24
N LEU A 47 17.33 -28.78 1.11
CA LEU A 47 16.85 -28.19 2.37
C LEU A 47 16.06 -26.91 2.10
N GLY A 48 16.51 -26.09 1.14
CA GLY A 48 15.77 -24.93 0.66
C GLY A 48 14.39 -25.31 0.12
N GLY A 49 14.29 -26.43 -0.60
CA GLY A 49 13.02 -26.88 -1.18
C GLY A 49 11.99 -27.29 -0.14
N ILE A 50 12.39 -27.95 0.94
CA ILE A 50 11.48 -28.29 2.05
C ILE A 50 10.99 -27.02 2.76
N ALA A 51 11.87 -26.05 2.99
CA ALA A 51 11.50 -24.77 3.59
C ALA A 51 10.52 -23.99 2.70
N VAL A 52 10.79 -23.95 1.38
CA VAL A 52 9.93 -23.28 0.39
C VAL A 52 8.56 -23.97 0.31
N LEU A 53 8.49 -25.30 0.30
CA LEU A 53 7.22 -26.04 0.30
C LEU A 53 6.36 -25.71 1.52
N GLY A 54 6.96 -25.66 2.71
CA GLY A 54 6.25 -25.30 3.94
C GLY A 54 5.71 -23.87 3.93
N LEU A 55 6.40 -22.94 3.25
CA LEU A 55 5.99 -21.53 3.16
C LEU A 55 5.03 -21.26 2.02
N THR A 56 5.07 -22.05 0.95
CA THR A 56 4.23 -21.87 -0.24
C THR A 56 2.74 -21.91 0.13
N GLY A 57 2.33 -22.87 0.97
CA GLY A 57 0.94 -22.94 1.45
C GLY A 57 0.52 -21.73 2.27
N LEU A 58 1.41 -21.23 3.13
CA LEU A 58 1.17 -20.05 3.98
C LEU A 58 1.11 -18.75 3.17
N ILE A 59 2.00 -18.60 2.19
CA ILE A 59 2.01 -17.45 1.26
C ILE A 59 0.76 -17.47 0.40
N THR A 60 0.33 -18.63 -0.09
CA THR A 60 -0.89 -18.76 -0.91
C THR A 60 -2.14 -18.35 -0.14
N ASP A 61 -2.29 -18.81 1.11
CA ASP A 61 -3.41 -18.43 1.97
C ASP A 61 -3.38 -16.92 2.30
N ALA A 62 -2.19 -16.35 2.50
CA ALA A 62 -2.03 -14.92 2.73
C ALA A 62 -2.35 -14.08 1.48
N LEU A 63 -1.90 -14.49 0.29
CA LEU A 63 -2.21 -13.84 -0.98
C LEU A 63 -3.71 -13.93 -1.35
N ALA A 64 -4.40 -14.96 -0.85
CA ALA A 64 -5.85 -15.08 -1.03
C ALA A 64 -6.66 -14.14 -0.11
N LYS A 65 -6.08 -13.75 1.04
CA LYS A 65 -6.73 -12.90 2.07
C LYS A 65 -6.34 -11.43 1.96
N VAL A 66 -5.14 -11.15 1.46
CA VAL A 66 -4.49 -9.84 1.51
C VAL A 66 -3.81 -9.55 0.17
N SER A 67 -3.87 -8.30 -0.29
CA SER A 67 -3.21 -7.86 -1.53
C SER A 67 -1.69 -8.05 -1.46
N LEU A 68 -1.05 -8.36 -2.60
CA LEU A 68 0.41 -8.54 -2.71
C LEU A 68 1.20 -7.35 -2.10
N GLU A 69 0.69 -6.14 -2.29
CA GLU A 69 1.28 -4.90 -1.77
C GLU A 69 1.38 -4.87 -0.24
N ASP A 70 0.33 -5.29 0.47
CA ASP A 70 0.27 -5.28 1.93
C ASP A 70 1.16 -6.38 2.53
N LEU A 71 1.24 -7.54 1.85
CA LEU A 71 2.10 -8.65 2.24
C LEU A 71 3.59 -8.27 2.06
N LEU A 72 3.96 -7.69 0.91
CA LEU A 72 5.31 -7.19 0.66
C LEU A 72 5.69 -6.09 1.65
N THR A 73 4.77 -5.15 1.89
CA THR A 73 4.95 -4.08 2.88
C THR A 73 5.24 -4.66 4.26
N GLY A 74 4.43 -5.60 4.74
CA GLY A 74 4.67 -6.28 6.02
C GLY A 74 6.04 -6.96 6.09
N VAL A 75 6.47 -7.64 5.02
CA VAL A 75 7.76 -8.34 4.95
C VAL A 75 8.94 -7.36 5.03
N TYR A 76 8.93 -6.29 4.23
CA TYR A 76 9.99 -5.28 4.28
C TYR A 76 10.01 -4.54 5.61
N CYS A 77 8.85 -4.33 6.22
CA CYS A 77 8.73 -3.75 7.55
C CYS A 77 9.29 -4.61 8.66
N GLN A 78 9.10 -5.92 8.58
CA GLN A 78 9.73 -6.85 9.49
C GLN A 78 11.25 -6.90 9.28
N ARG A 79 11.73 -6.90 8.02
CA ARG A 79 13.17 -6.92 7.71
C ARG A 79 13.91 -5.66 8.16
N ARG A 80 13.24 -4.50 8.18
CA ARG A 80 13.78 -3.24 8.71
C ARG A 80 14.17 -3.32 10.20
N GLN A 81 13.56 -4.21 10.98
CA GLN A 81 13.95 -4.40 12.38
C GLN A 81 15.29 -5.14 12.53
N THR A 82 15.72 -5.86 11.49
CA THR A 82 16.93 -6.71 11.51
C THR A 82 18.02 -6.27 10.55
N GLU A 83 17.69 -5.47 9.53
CA GLU A 83 18.61 -5.05 8.47
C GLU A 83 18.65 -3.51 8.31
N PRO A 84 19.80 -2.93 7.95
CA PRO A 84 19.95 -1.48 7.79
C PRO A 84 19.25 -0.96 6.53
N HIS A 85 18.68 0.25 6.64
CA HIS A 85 17.86 0.88 5.59
C HIS A 85 18.53 0.96 4.21
N GLY A 86 19.81 1.34 4.13
CA GLY A 86 20.51 1.48 2.85
C GLY A 86 20.54 0.18 2.05
N LYS A 87 20.71 -0.96 2.72
CA LYS A 87 20.75 -2.28 2.08
C LYS A 87 19.39 -2.69 1.50
N LEU A 88 18.30 -2.39 2.22
CA LEU A 88 16.93 -2.67 1.76
C LEU A 88 16.55 -1.80 0.55
N LEU A 89 16.99 -0.55 0.53
CA LEU A 89 16.76 0.38 -0.58
C LEU A 89 17.51 -0.03 -1.85
N ASP A 90 18.77 -0.45 -1.72
CA ASP A 90 19.58 -0.95 -2.84
C ASP A 90 18.99 -2.25 -3.42
N GLU A 91 18.48 -3.13 -2.55
CA GLU A 91 17.77 -4.35 -2.97
C GLU A 91 16.51 -4.02 -3.78
N ILE A 92 15.67 -3.10 -3.31
CA ILE A 92 14.45 -2.66 -4.02
C ILE A 92 14.79 -2.06 -5.39
N ASP A 93 15.87 -1.28 -5.47
CA ASP A 93 16.32 -0.67 -6.72
C ASP A 93 16.79 -1.72 -7.73
N SER A 94 17.51 -2.75 -7.25
CA SER A 94 18.02 -3.86 -8.07
C SER A 94 16.95 -4.81 -8.61
N LEU A 95 15.74 -4.83 -8.03
CA LEU A 95 14.64 -5.70 -8.45
C LEU A 95 14.02 -5.20 -9.76
N SER A 96 14.57 -5.59 -10.91
CA SER A 96 14.08 -5.23 -12.26
C SER A 96 12.71 -5.83 -12.64
N LEU A 97 12.08 -6.61 -11.76
CA LEU A 97 10.80 -7.30 -12.00
C LEU A 97 9.55 -6.46 -11.68
N PHE A 98 9.70 -5.27 -11.08
CA PHE A 98 8.59 -4.38 -10.72
C PHE A 98 8.48 -3.16 -11.63
N ASP A 99 7.24 -2.75 -11.94
CA ASP A 99 6.95 -1.44 -12.53
C ASP A 99 7.35 -0.31 -11.57
N GLY A 100 7.73 0.85 -12.12
CA GLY A 100 8.31 1.96 -11.36
C GLY A 100 7.45 2.45 -10.19
N ASP A 101 6.12 2.36 -10.29
CA ASP A 101 5.20 2.77 -9.22
C ASP A 101 5.24 1.86 -7.98
N MET A 102 5.39 0.54 -8.16
CA MET A 102 5.52 -0.40 -7.03
C MET A 102 6.85 -0.23 -6.29
N LYS A 103 7.93 0.01 -7.03
CA LYS A 103 9.25 0.30 -6.44
C LYS A 103 9.22 1.54 -5.56
N ASP A 104 8.61 2.60 -6.08
CA ASP A 104 8.54 3.88 -5.38
C ASP A 104 7.75 3.75 -4.08
N ARG A 105 6.61 3.05 -4.10
CA ARG A 105 5.80 2.78 -2.90
C ARG A 105 6.53 1.95 -1.85
N LEU A 106 7.29 0.93 -2.26
CA LEU A 106 8.11 0.12 -1.35
C LEU A 106 9.24 0.95 -0.72
N LYS A 107 9.87 1.82 -1.51
CA LYS A 107 10.94 2.72 -1.07
C LYS A 107 10.43 3.70 -0.01
N THR A 108 9.27 4.29 -0.24
CA THR A 108 8.58 5.17 0.72
C THR A 108 8.30 4.43 2.03
N THR A 109 7.69 3.25 1.99
CA THR A 109 7.39 2.47 3.21
C THR A 109 8.63 2.12 4.04
N VAL A 110 9.74 1.76 3.38
CA VAL A 110 11.01 1.43 4.06
C VAL A 110 11.66 2.69 4.67
N THR A 111 11.48 3.85 4.05
CA THR A 111 12.04 5.14 4.49
C THR A 111 11.21 5.73 5.64
N ASP A 112 9.89 5.82 5.48
CA ASP A 112 9.01 6.66 6.31
C ASP A 112 8.69 6.06 7.69
N GLY A 113 8.77 4.74 7.87
CA GLY A 113 8.40 4.13 9.15
C GLY A 113 7.40 3.03 8.95
N CYS A 114 7.79 1.82 9.33
CA CYS A 114 6.91 0.67 9.29
C CYS A 114 5.94 0.67 10.48
N GLY A 115 5.02 1.63 10.44
CA GLY A 115 3.84 1.70 11.27
C GLY A 115 2.63 1.25 10.47
N CYS A 116 2.02 0.14 10.88
CA CYS A 116 0.71 -0.27 10.38
C CYS A 116 -0.37 0.70 10.88
N ALA A 117 -0.49 1.83 10.20
CA ALA A 117 -1.65 2.70 10.10
C ALA A 117 -1.20 3.84 9.21
N THR A 118 -2.06 4.26 8.29
CA THR A 118 -1.90 5.44 7.45
C THR A 118 -0.86 5.32 6.33
N VAL A 119 -1.38 5.17 5.12
CA VAL A 119 -0.93 6.01 4.00
C VAL A 119 -1.11 7.46 4.45
N VAL A 120 -0.13 7.98 5.17
CA VAL A 120 0.09 9.41 5.37
C VAL A 120 1.53 9.59 4.92
N SER A 121 1.65 9.79 3.62
CA SER A 121 2.89 10.08 2.92
C SER A 121 3.73 11.10 3.70
N ASP A 122 5.06 10.98 3.66
CA ASP A 122 5.98 12.08 3.98
C ASP A 122 5.94 13.24 2.95
N ASN A 123 4.90 13.27 2.10
CA ASN A 123 4.44 14.43 1.34
C ASN A 123 3.14 15.06 1.88
N THR A 124 2.60 14.53 2.99
CA THR A 124 1.41 15.10 3.64
C THR A 124 1.89 16.16 4.61
N THR A 125 2.05 17.36 4.08
CA THR A 125 2.13 18.61 4.83
C THR A 125 1.00 18.68 5.87
N ASP A 126 1.25 19.30 7.03
CA ASP A 126 0.35 19.27 8.19
C ASP A 126 -1.12 19.64 7.84
N ASP A 127 -1.29 20.56 6.88
CA ASP A 127 -2.60 20.96 6.35
C ASP A 127 -3.42 19.79 5.75
N ALA A 128 -2.80 18.89 4.98
CA ALA A 128 -3.49 17.74 4.41
C ALA A 128 -3.81 16.67 5.47
N ARG A 129 -2.95 16.49 6.50
CA ARG A 129 -3.25 15.58 7.61
C ARG A 129 -4.44 16.07 8.42
N ASP A 130 -4.48 17.37 8.70
CA ASP A 130 -5.58 18.00 9.43
C ASP A 130 -6.88 17.97 8.62
N ALA A 131 -6.81 18.20 7.30
CA ALA A 131 -7.96 18.05 6.42
C ALA A 131 -8.49 16.61 6.41
N ILE A 132 -7.61 15.60 6.38
CA ILE A 132 -7.99 14.18 6.49
C ILE A 132 -8.66 13.90 7.84
N ALA A 133 -8.11 14.42 8.94
CA ALA A 133 -8.69 14.25 10.27
C ALA A 133 -10.10 14.85 10.37
N ILE A 134 -10.36 15.98 9.71
CA ILE A 134 -11.71 16.56 9.61
C ILE A 134 -12.65 15.64 8.84
N LEU A 135 -12.19 15.05 7.72
CA LEU A 135 -12.98 14.13 6.92
C LEU A 135 -13.28 12.83 7.68
N GLU A 136 -12.30 12.21 8.34
CA GLU A 136 -12.50 10.95 9.09
C GLU A 136 -13.49 11.10 10.27
N ASN A 137 -13.70 12.33 10.77
CA ASN A 137 -14.71 12.61 11.79
C ASN A 137 -16.13 12.83 11.24
N VAL A 138 -16.32 12.81 9.91
CA VAL A 138 -17.66 12.94 9.31
C VAL A 138 -18.48 11.68 9.61
N PRO A 139 -19.69 11.81 10.20
CA PRO A 139 -20.55 10.66 10.44
C PRO A 139 -20.85 9.88 9.16
N GLY A 140 -20.65 8.56 9.21
CA GLY A 140 -20.94 7.67 8.08
C GLY A 140 -19.92 7.72 6.94
N ILE A 141 -18.73 8.30 7.16
CA ILE A 141 -17.64 8.23 6.20
C ILE A 141 -17.06 6.81 6.14
N THR A 142 -16.97 6.29 4.93
CA THR A 142 -16.37 4.99 4.63
C THR A 142 -15.21 5.21 3.66
N ARG A 143 -14.12 4.44 3.81
CA ARG A 143 -12.96 4.57 2.93
C ARG A 143 -13.31 4.20 1.48
N ALA A 144 -12.91 5.06 0.55
CA ALA A 144 -13.11 4.87 -0.88
C ALA A 144 -11.90 4.17 -1.51
N HIS A 145 -12.13 3.45 -2.60
CA HIS A 145 -11.07 2.75 -3.31
C HIS A 145 -10.34 3.70 -4.26
N HIS A 146 -9.05 3.46 -4.50
CA HIS A 146 -8.24 4.26 -5.43
C HIS A 146 -8.78 4.30 -6.88
N ARG A 147 -9.64 3.34 -7.26
CA ARG A 147 -10.22 3.28 -8.60
C ARG A 147 -11.12 4.49 -8.89
N ASP A 148 -11.79 4.98 -7.85
CA ASP A 148 -12.78 6.04 -7.94
C ASP A 148 -12.13 7.43 -8.02
N PHE A 149 -10.85 7.51 -7.65
CA PHE A 149 -10.05 8.73 -7.71
C PHE A 149 -9.98 9.32 -9.13
N LYS A 150 -9.84 8.47 -10.16
CA LYS A 150 -9.74 8.90 -11.56
C LYS A 150 -11.00 9.65 -12.05
N SER A 151 -12.15 9.40 -11.43
CA SER A 151 -13.42 10.04 -11.78
C SER A 151 -13.64 11.35 -11.03
N SER A 152 -12.77 11.69 -10.08
CA SER A 152 -12.93 12.85 -9.22
C SER A 152 -12.43 14.14 -9.86
N ASN A 153 -13.12 15.23 -9.57
CA ASN A 153 -12.80 16.57 -10.06
C ASN A 153 -12.25 17.43 -8.91
N PRO A 154 -11.19 18.21 -9.14
CA PRO A 154 -10.62 19.07 -8.11
C PRO A 154 -11.57 20.23 -7.80
N ILE A 155 -11.81 20.50 -6.51
CA ILE A 155 -12.71 21.57 -6.06
C ILE A 155 -12.02 22.68 -5.26
N MET A 156 -10.83 22.40 -4.70
CA MET A 156 -9.97 23.39 -4.04
C MET A 156 -8.55 22.85 -3.93
N ARG A 157 -7.59 23.76 -3.81
CA ARG A 157 -6.19 23.45 -3.49
C ARG A 157 -5.90 23.97 -2.09
N LEU A 158 -5.28 23.17 -1.26
CA LEU A 158 -4.83 23.56 0.07
C LEU A 158 -3.54 24.38 -0.05
N ARG A 159 -3.18 25.14 1.01
CA ARG A 159 -1.95 25.97 1.06
C ARG A 159 -0.67 25.17 0.79
N ASP A 160 -0.72 23.90 1.12
CA ASP A 160 0.39 22.98 0.98
C ASP A 160 0.57 22.39 -0.44
N GLY A 161 -0.35 22.72 -1.34
CA GLY A 161 -0.40 22.25 -2.72
C GLY A 161 -1.16 20.94 -2.92
N SER A 162 -1.65 20.31 -1.86
CA SER A 162 -2.59 19.19 -1.93
C SER A 162 -3.92 19.65 -2.52
N VAL A 163 -4.64 18.74 -3.17
CA VAL A 163 -5.87 19.04 -3.89
C VAL A 163 -7.01 18.22 -3.34
N VAL A 164 -8.06 18.89 -2.89
CA VAL A 164 -9.31 18.24 -2.51
C VAL A 164 -10.15 18.06 -3.75
N ARG A 165 -10.59 16.83 -3.99
CA ARG A 165 -11.37 16.42 -5.15
C ARG A 165 -12.67 15.80 -4.68
N THR A 166 -13.73 15.97 -5.45
CA THR A 166 -15.01 15.32 -5.18
C THR A 166 -15.51 14.58 -6.41
N TRP A 167 -16.29 13.55 -6.17
CA TRP A 167 -16.96 12.79 -7.21
C TRP A 167 -18.35 12.40 -6.73
N LYS A 168 -19.32 12.45 -7.63
CA LYS A 168 -20.65 11.90 -7.40
C LYS A 168 -20.83 10.75 -8.37
N ASN A 169 -21.00 9.55 -7.83
CA ASN A 169 -21.17 8.38 -8.68
C ASN A 169 -22.54 8.40 -9.38
N GLN A 170 -22.78 7.45 -10.30
CA GLN A 170 -24.07 7.37 -11.03
C GLN A 170 -25.28 7.13 -10.11
N LEU A 171 -25.04 6.64 -8.89
CA LEU A 171 -26.05 6.44 -7.86
C LEU A 171 -26.23 7.67 -6.96
N GLY A 172 -25.55 8.80 -7.23
CA GLY A 172 -25.70 10.02 -6.44
C GLY A 172 -25.02 9.99 -5.07
N VAL A 173 -24.07 9.07 -4.83
CA VAL A 173 -23.30 8.97 -3.58
C VAL A 173 -22.09 9.89 -3.65
N ASP A 174 -21.91 10.72 -2.62
CA ASP A 174 -20.86 11.73 -2.56
C ASP A 174 -19.53 11.11 -2.09
N HIS A 175 -18.50 11.29 -2.90
CA HIS A 175 -17.13 10.87 -2.63
C HIS A 175 -16.23 12.09 -2.52
N VAL A 176 -15.24 11.98 -1.64
CA VAL A 176 -14.19 12.97 -1.41
C VAL A 176 -12.83 12.28 -1.50
N PHE A 177 -11.89 12.95 -2.14
CA PHE A 177 -10.51 12.50 -2.24
C PHE A 177 -9.57 13.67 -1.94
N ILE A 178 -8.38 13.35 -1.46
CA ILE A 178 -7.28 14.31 -1.34
C ILE A 178 -6.10 13.73 -2.11
N SER A 179 -5.50 14.54 -2.96
CA SER A 179 -4.27 14.20 -3.68
C SER A 179 -3.13 15.13 -3.33
N ASP A 180 -1.90 14.66 -3.50
CA ASP A 180 -0.69 15.45 -3.32
C ASP A 180 -0.44 16.40 -4.50
N ARG A 181 0.69 17.12 -4.42
CA ARG A 181 1.19 18.04 -5.46
C ARG A 181 1.46 17.36 -6.80
N ASN A 182 1.69 16.04 -6.80
CA ASN A 182 1.97 15.20 -7.97
C ASN A 182 0.71 14.45 -8.45
N ASP A 183 -0.48 14.84 -7.98
CA ASP A 183 -1.77 14.20 -8.30
C ASP A 183 -1.88 12.73 -7.85
N ARG A 184 -1.07 12.31 -6.86
CA ARG A 184 -1.19 11.00 -6.21
C ARG A 184 -2.22 11.08 -5.09
N MET A 185 -3.17 10.15 -5.06
CA MET A 185 -4.17 10.07 -3.99
C MET A 185 -3.51 9.79 -2.63
N ILE A 186 -3.75 10.67 -1.66
CA ILE A 186 -3.38 10.51 -0.25
C ILE A 186 -4.56 9.91 0.53
N TYR A 187 -5.78 10.39 0.27
CA TYR A 187 -6.99 9.98 1.00
C TYR A 187 -8.20 9.85 0.08
N GLY A 188 -9.13 8.97 0.45
CA GLY A 188 -10.39 8.75 -0.24
C GLY A 188 -11.46 8.26 0.73
N GLY A 189 -12.62 8.90 0.68
CA GLY A 189 -13.79 8.55 1.48
C GLY A 189 -15.08 8.81 0.73
N PHE A 190 -16.15 8.16 1.15
CA PHE A 190 -17.49 8.41 0.65
C PHE A 190 -18.50 8.39 1.79
N VAL A 191 -19.61 9.09 1.60
CA VAL A 191 -20.71 9.14 2.56
C VAL A 191 -22.01 8.74 1.87
N GLY A 192 -22.87 8.02 2.59
CA GLY A 192 -24.24 7.76 2.15
C GLY A 192 -25.08 9.04 2.09
N TRP A 193 -26.20 9.03 1.36
CA TRP A 193 -27.06 10.20 1.14
C TRP A 193 -27.49 10.93 2.42
N ILE A 194 -27.67 10.19 3.52
CA ILE A 194 -28.09 10.74 4.82
C ILE A 194 -27.01 11.68 5.41
N HIS A 195 -25.75 11.53 4.99
CA HIS A 195 -24.60 12.25 5.53
C HIS A 195 -23.95 13.21 4.52
N SER A 196 -24.57 13.43 3.34
CA SER A 196 -24.08 14.38 2.34
C SER A 196 -23.92 15.80 2.89
N GLU A 197 -24.84 16.23 3.75
CA GLU A 197 -24.78 17.55 4.39
C GLU A 197 -23.57 17.67 5.34
N ALA A 198 -23.31 16.62 6.12
CA ALA A 198 -22.17 16.59 7.04
C ALA A 198 -20.83 16.64 6.28
N LEU A 199 -20.74 15.95 5.15
CA LEU A 199 -19.56 16.02 4.27
C LEU A 199 -19.39 17.42 3.68
N ASN A 200 -20.47 18.06 3.22
CA ASN A 200 -20.41 19.43 2.70
C ASN A 200 -19.93 20.42 3.77
N GLN A 201 -20.40 20.28 5.00
CA GLN A 201 -19.94 21.12 6.12
C GLN A 201 -18.44 20.91 6.42
N ALA A 202 -17.96 19.67 6.36
CA ALA A 202 -16.54 19.37 6.49
C ALA A 202 -15.72 20.01 5.36
N LEU A 203 -16.19 19.96 4.11
CA LEU A 203 -15.52 20.61 2.97
C LEU A 203 -15.48 22.14 3.11
N ILE A 204 -16.57 22.76 3.59
CA ILE A 204 -16.60 24.20 3.86
C ILE A 204 -15.59 24.57 4.95
N ARG A 205 -15.51 23.77 6.01
CA ARG A 205 -14.53 23.95 7.08
C ARG A 205 -13.10 23.83 6.56
N ILE A 206 -12.81 22.80 5.76
CA ILE A 206 -11.48 22.60 5.16
C ILE A 206 -11.11 23.79 4.28
N ARG A 207 -12.04 24.28 3.45
CA ARG A 207 -11.81 25.46 2.62
C ARG A 207 -11.48 26.71 3.45
N ARG A 208 -12.13 26.89 4.58
CA ARG A 208 -11.91 28.06 5.45
C ARG A 208 -10.57 27.99 6.18
N ASP A 209 -10.19 26.80 6.63
CA ASP A 209 -9.05 26.62 7.55
C ASP A 209 -7.71 26.39 6.81
N PHE A 210 -7.76 25.86 5.57
CA PHE A 210 -6.58 25.37 4.84
C PHE A 210 -6.43 25.85 3.38
N THR A 211 -7.32 26.71 2.88
CA THR A 211 -7.18 27.37 1.56
C THR A 211 -6.81 28.84 1.76
#